data_AF-A0AAV8YH93-F1
#
_entry.id   AF-A0AAV8YH93-F1
#
_cell.length_a   1.000
_cell.length_b   1.000
_cell.length_c   1.000
_cell.angle_alpha   90.00
_cell.angle_beta   90.00
_cell.angle_gamma   90.00
#
_symmetry.space_group_name_H-M   'P 1'
#
loop_
_entity.id
_entity.type
_entity.pdbx_description
1 polymer ?
#
loop_
_entity_poly.entity_id
_entity_poly.type
_entity_poly.pdbx_seq_one_letter_code
_entity_poly.pdbx_strand_id
1 'polypeptide(L)'
;MSKNRNQYLSSIEERFTHCSLREGLRYACSNRMRELSRLLISVRKMMENENMALKDILHPKYFDNVISPVRNIAGIDAFKKSFKAPSLVMHLGTSYHSVVERKQWLEDVKNFRKLVECRWNIELASLANKDLQEKRWKKPLLLPLLSGIKKFREETLNVTNTSKELFFNNNDNGITYKYLVQCVLSLLIAFNRRRIGDVQFLKLSEYQCDTNHTFTDFDSLLTNTEKILTKYNEKYKRVLTSGKGSRAVVILIPKVIQDFIEIEIISENSQVFPEIFAIIAFYLGLVTTPKI
;
A
#
# COMPACT_ATOMS: atom_id res chain seq x y z
N MET A 1 -22.66 27.23 26.50
CA MET A 1 -21.64 26.14 26.58
C MET A 1 -21.31 25.59 25.18
N SER A 2 -20.62 26.33 24.31
CA SER A 2 -20.40 25.92 22.90
C SER A 2 -18.96 25.46 22.56
N LYS A 3 -17.95 25.89 23.34
CA LYS A 3 -16.52 25.77 22.97
C LYS A 3 -15.97 24.33 22.87
N ASN A 4 -16.63 23.32 23.43
CA ASN A 4 -16.10 21.94 23.48
C ASN A 4 -16.54 21.02 22.32
N ARG A 5 -17.39 21.46 21.38
CA ARG A 5 -17.76 20.61 20.21
C ARG A 5 -16.61 20.46 19.22
N ASN A 6 -15.83 21.53 18.97
CA ASN A 6 -14.84 21.55 17.91
C ASN A 6 -13.52 20.84 18.26
N GLN A 7 -13.21 20.68 19.56
CA GLN A 7 -11.94 20.10 20.03
C GLN A 7 -11.78 18.59 19.75
N TYR A 8 -12.90 17.88 19.51
CA TYR A 8 -12.87 16.47 19.11
C TYR A 8 -12.49 16.32 17.64
N LEU A 9 -13.04 17.19 16.77
CA LEU A 9 -12.64 17.28 15.37
C LEU A 9 -11.21 17.82 15.24
N SER A 10 -10.81 18.86 16.00
CA SER A 10 -9.45 19.40 15.93
C SER A 10 -8.39 18.35 16.29
N SER A 11 -8.61 17.51 17.32
CA SER A 11 -7.66 16.45 17.67
C SER A 11 -7.63 15.25 16.70
N ILE A 12 -8.65 15.15 15.83
CA ILE A 12 -8.60 14.27 14.65
C ILE A 12 -7.78 15.00 13.58
N GLU A 13 -8.12 16.25 13.25
CA GLU A 13 -7.43 17.12 12.28
C GLU A 13 -5.94 17.26 12.57
N GLU A 14 -5.49 17.34 13.82
CA GLU A 14 -4.08 17.39 14.23
C GLU A 14 -3.28 16.13 13.82
N ARG A 15 -3.92 14.95 13.73
CA ARG A 15 -3.31 13.78 13.07
C ARG A 15 -3.32 13.92 11.55
N PHE A 16 -4.27 14.64 10.96
CA PHE A 16 -4.48 14.71 9.51
C PHE A 16 -3.59 15.79 8.87
N THR A 17 -3.37 16.93 9.53
CA THR A 17 -2.49 18.01 9.11
C THR A 17 -1.02 17.59 9.14
N HIS A 18 -0.58 16.87 10.18
CA HIS A 18 0.76 16.25 10.20
C HIS A 18 0.87 14.99 9.30
N CYS A 19 -0.23 14.40 8.84
CA CYS A 19 -0.23 13.37 7.79
C CYS A 19 -0.25 13.93 6.36
N SER A 20 -0.11 15.25 6.19
CA SER A 20 -0.16 15.94 4.88
C SER A 20 0.83 15.39 3.84
N LEU A 21 1.94 14.79 4.27
CA LEU A 21 3.09 14.38 3.45
C LEU A 21 3.01 12.98 2.79
N ARG A 22 2.02 12.12 3.08
CA ARG A 22 1.88 10.82 2.37
C ARG A 22 0.42 10.43 2.13
N GLU A 23 0.05 10.28 0.86
CA GLU A 23 -1.32 9.96 0.40
C GLU A 23 -1.90 8.69 1.06
N GLY A 24 -1.08 7.66 1.27
CA GLY A 24 -1.50 6.44 1.98
C GLY A 24 -1.98 6.66 3.43
N LEU A 25 -1.49 7.70 4.12
CA LEU A 25 -1.98 8.06 5.45
C LEU A 25 -3.37 8.70 5.37
N ARG A 26 -3.64 9.53 4.36
CA ARG A 26 -4.97 10.13 4.13
C ARG A 26 -6.02 9.05 3.88
N TYR A 27 -5.70 8.05 3.05
CA TYR A 27 -6.57 6.91 2.78
C TYR A 27 -6.84 6.06 4.04
N ALA A 28 -5.80 5.73 4.81
CA ALA A 28 -5.94 4.98 6.06
C ALA A 28 -6.80 5.73 7.09
N CYS A 29 -6.62 7.04 7.22
CA CYS A 29 -7.42 7.89 8.09
C CYS A 29 -8.89 7.95 7.64
N SER A 30 -9.15 8.13 6.35
CA SER A 30 -10.51 8.12 5.78
C SER A 30 -11.22 6.78 6.01
N ASN A 31 -10.54 5.65 5.86
CA ASN A 31 -11.10 4.32 6.16
C ASN A 31 -11.48 4.19 7.64
N ARG A 32 -10.58 4.56 8.56
CA ARG A 32 -10.85 4.48 10.01
C ARG A 32 -11.97 5.41 10.46
N MET A 33 -12.10 6.60 9.88
CA MET A 33 -13.28 7.46 10.08
C MET A 33 -14.56 6.77 9.60
N ARG A 34 -14.56 6.18 8.39
CA ARG A 34 -15.73 5.48 7.84
C ARG A 34 -16.14 4.27 8.67
N GLU A 35 -15.19 3.50 9.19
CA GLU A 35 -15.45 2.35 10.08
C GLU A 35 -16.05 2.79 11.42
N LEU A 36 -15.47 3.80 12.08
CA LEU A 36 -15.99 4.35 13.34
C LEU A 36 -17.36 5.04 13.16
N SER A 37 -17.59 5.74 12.05
CA SER A 37 -18.88 6.36 11.74
C SER A 37 -19.97 5.31 11.47
N ARG A 38 -19.66 4.21 10.76
CA ARG A 38 -20.59 3.07 10.59
C ARG A 38 -20.99 2.48 11.94
N LEU A 39 -20.02 2.32 12.85
CA LEU A 39 -20.28 1.84 14.20
C LEU A 39 -21.14 2.80 15.01
N LEU A 40 -20.80 4.09 15.03
CA LEU A 40 -21.59 5.15 15.67
C LEU A 40 -23.04 5.14 15.19
N ILE A 41 -23.29 5.05 13.88
CA ILE A 41 -24.65 4.98 13.31
C ILE A 41 -25.40 3.74 13.83
N SER A 42 -24.76 2.57 13.89
CA SER A 42 -25.42 1.36 14.41
C SER A 42 -25.67 1.40 15.91
N VAL A 43 -24.79 2.01 16.70
CA VAL A 43 -25.00 2.22 18.15
C VAL A 43 -26.19 3.16 18.37
N ARG A 44 -26.23 4.30 17.69
CA ARG A 44 -27.34 5.26 17.74
C ARG A 44 -28.69 4.63 17.42
N LYS A 45 -28.73 3.75 16.40
CA LYS A 45 -29.93 2.99 16.02
C LYS A 45 -30.36 1.97 17.07
N MET A 46 -29.42 1.23 17.68
CA MET A 46 -29.74 0.26 18.73
C MET A 46 -30.09 0.89 20.09
N MET A 47 -29.71 2.14 20.31
CA MET A 47 -29.94 2.88 21.56
C MET A 47 -30.98 4.01 21.42
N GLU A 48 -31.64 4.11 20.26
CA GLU A 48 -32.65 5.13 19.94
C GLU A 48 -32.22 6.58 20.27
N ASN A 49 -30.92 6.87 20.14
CA ASN A 49 -30.32 8.14 20.56
C ASN A 49 -29.41 8.70 19.46
N GLU A 50 -29.98 9.56 18.61
CA GLU A 50 -29.25 10.17 17.48
C GLU A 50 -28.17 11.18 17.91
N ASN A 51 -28.33 11.78 19.10
CA ASN A 51 -27.46 12.85 19.60
C ASN A 51 -26.16 12.32 20.24
N MET A 52 -26.05 11.02 20.48
CA MET A 52 -24.85 10.40 21.06
C MET A 52 -23.61 10.63 20.19
N ALA A 53 -22.53 11.14 20.76
CA ALA A 53 -21.24 11.32 20.08
C ALA A 53 -20.31 10.13 20.32
N LEU A 54 -19.29 9.95 19.47
CA LEU A 54 -18.33 8.84 19.59
C LEU A 54 -17.64 8.79 20.97
N LYS A 55 -17.41 9.95 21.59
CA LYS A 55 -16.82 10.07 22.93
C LYS A 55 -17.70 9.43 24.02
N ASP A 56 -19.03 9.50 23.87
CA ASP A 56 -19.97 9.04 24.90
C ASP A 56 -20.00 7.51 24.92
N ILE A 57 -19.76 6.89 23.76
CA ILE A 57 -19.63 5.44 23.55
C ILE A 57 -18.33 4.88 24.16
N LEU A 58 -17.29 5.71 24.37
CA LEU A 58 -16.01 5.30 24.97
C LEU A 58 -16.06 5.19 26.52
N HIS A 59 -17.27 5.14 27.10
CA HIS A 59 -17.49 4.97 28.53
C HIS A 59 -17.76 3.49 28.88
N PRO A 60 -17.18 2.91 29.95
CA PRO A 60 -17.27 1.48 30.28
C PRO A 60 -18.69 0.91 30.29
N LYS A 61 -19.65 1.70 30.81
CA LYS A 61 -21.08 1.37 30.87
C LYS A 61 -21.69 0.95 29.52
N TYR A 62 -21.16 1.46 28.40
CA TYR A 62 -21.67 1.17 27.06
C TYR A 62 -20.87 0.11 26.30
N PHE A 63 -19.91 -0.57 26.94
CA PHE A 63 -19.08 -1.58 26.28
C PHE A 63 -19.93 -2.68 25.62
N ASP A 64 -20.90 -3.25 26.35
CA ASP A 64 -21.79 -4.27 25.80
C ASP A 64 -22.73 -3.70 24.71
N ASN A 65 -23.12 -2.42 24.83
CA ASN A 65 -23.82 -1.66 23.79
C ASN A 65 -22.95 -1.36 22.55
N VAL A 66 -21.63 -1.59 22.59
CA VAL A 66 -20.74 -1.54 21.41
C VAL A 66 -20.60 -2.91 20.77
N ILE A 67 -20.44 -3.98 21.57
CA ILE A 67 -20.21 -5.33 21.05
C ILE A 67 -21.38 -5.80 20.15
N SER A 68 -22.63 -5.53 20.54
CA SER A 68 -23.81 -5.93 19.75
C SER A 68 -23.91 -5.23 18.38
N PRO A 69 -23.76 -3.90 18.25
CA PRO A 69 -23.56 -3.22 16.96
C PRO A 69 -22.39 -3.76 16.14
N VAL A 70 -21.23 -4.05 16.74
CA VAL A 70 -20.08 -4.60 16.02
C VAL A 70 -20.41 -5.97 15.41
N ARG A 71 -21.10 -6.85 16.17
CA ARG A 71 -21.59 -8.15 15.68
C ARG A 71 -22.54 -7.99 14.49
N ASN A 72 -23.45 -7.02 14.54
CA ASN A 72 -24.39 -6.73 13.44
C ASN A 72 -23.67 -6.22 12.18
N ILE A 73 -22.83 -5.17 12.29
CA ILE A 73 -22.14 -4.58 11.12
C ILE A 73 -21.15 -5.57 10.49
N ALA A 74 -20.47 -6.39 11.30
CA ALA A 74 -19.60 -7.46 10.81
C ALA A 74 -20.38 -8.62 10.16
N GLY A 75 -21.71 -8.67 10.35
CA GLY A 75 -22.61 -9.69 9.85
C GLY A 75 -22.32 -11.06 10.45
N ILE A 76 -22.50 -11.21 11.76
CA ILE A 76 -22.36 -12.51 12.42
C ILE A 76 -23.50 -13.46 12.01
N ASP A 77 -23.13 -14.64 11.52
CA ASP A 77 -24.00 -15.80 11.33
C ASP A 77 -23.97 -16.61 12.63
N ALA A 78 -25.08 -16.60 13.37
CA ALA A 78 -25.20 -17.29 14.66
C ALA A 78 -25.13 -18.82 14.53
N PHE A 79 -25.60 -19.38 13.41
CA PHE A 79 -25.61 -20.82 13.17
C PHE A 79 -24.21 -21.33 12.81
N LYS A 80 -23.52 -20.62 11.92
CA LYS A 80 -22.16 -21.00 11.47
C LYS A 80 -21.06 -20.48 12.40
N LYS A 81 -21.41 -19.65 13.40
CA LYS A 81 -20.48 -18.91 14.26
C LYS A 81 -19.38 -18.23 13.43
N SER A 82 -19.77 -17.47 12.40
CA SER A 82 -18.82 -16.82 11.49
C SER A 82 -19.26 -15.43 11.10
N PHE A 83 -18.33 -14.51 10.87
CA PHE A 83 -18.59 -13.15 10.40
C PHE A 83 -18.59 -13.09 8.88
N LYS A 84 -19.47 -12.27 8.29
CA LYS A 84 -19.38 -11.87 6.87
C LYS A 84 -18.08 -11.10 6.62
N ALA A 85 -17.77 -10.11 7.47
CA ALA A 85 -16.61 -9.22 7.37
C ALA A 85 -15.70 -9.26 8.63
N PRO A 86 -14.94 -10.36 8.85
CA PRO A 86 -14.09 -10.50 10.05
C PRO A 86 -12.96 -9.46 10.14
N SER A 87 -12.45 -8.96 9.02
CA SER A 87 -11.44 -7.89 9.01
C SER A 87 -11.93 -6.60 9.67
N LEU A 88 -13.21 -6.26 9.53
CA LEU A 88 -13.79 -5.07 10.16
C LEU A 88 -13.73 -5.16 11.69
N VAL A 89 -13.96 -6.35 12.26
CA VAL A 89 -13.84 -6.61 13.70
C VAL A 89 -12.41 -6.37 14.18
N MET A 90 -11.41 -6.83 13.43
CA MET A 90 -10.00 -6.61 13.75
C MET A 90 -9.61 -5.13 13.63
N HIS A 91 -10.10 -4.42 12.61
CA HIS A 91 -9.84 -3.00 12.40
C HIS A 91 -10.47 -2.13 13.48
N LEU A 92 -11.70 -2.44 13.91
CA LEU A 92 -12.40 -1.69 14.95
C LEU A 92 -11.70 -1.83 16.32
N GLY A 93 -11.26 -3.03 16.70
CA GLY A 93 -10.50 -3.24 17.94
C GLY A 93 -9.19 -2.43 17.96
N THR A 94 -8.42 -2.52 16.87
CA THR A 94 -7.20 -1.72 16.66
C THR A 94 -7.49 -0.21 16.70
N SER A 95 -8.62 0.20 16.11
CA SER A 95 -9.04 1.60 16.07
C SER A 95 -9.41 2.16 17.44
N TYR A 96 -10.09 1.37 18.28
CA TYR A 96 -10.40 1.73 19.66
C TYR A 96 -9.14 1.90 20.51
N HIS A 97 -8.23 0.91 20.50
CA HIS A 97 -6.95 0.98 21.21
C HIS A 97 -6.19 2.28 20.87
N SER A 98 -6.04 2.55 19.58
CA SER A 98 -5.31 3.71 19.05
C SER A 98 -6.04 5.07 19.20
N VAL A 99 -7.33 5.08 19.55
CA VAL A 99 -8.04 6.31 19.98
C VAL A 99 -7.74 6.61 21.44
N VAL A 100 -7.73 5.58 22.30
CA VAL A 100 -7.55 5.73 23.75
C VAL A 100 -6.10 6.06 24.13
N GLU A 101 -5.10 5.50 23.45
CA GLU A 101 -3.67 5.72 23.76
C GLU A 101 -3.25 7.20 23.89
N ARG A 102 -3.90 8.13 23.20
CA ARG A 102 -3.48 9.55 23.15
C ARG A 102 -4.19 10.50 24.10
N LYS A 103 -5.15 10.05 24.92
CA LYS A 103 -5.89 10.93 25.85
C LYS A 103 -6.05 10.28 27.23
N GLN A 104 -5.13 10.62 28.15
CA GLN A 104 -5.11 10.12 29.54
C GLN A 104 -6.17 10.76 30.48
N TRP A 105 -7.08 11.57 29.95
CA TRP A 105 -7.80 12.61 30.71
C TRP A 105 -9.09 12.17 31.41
N LEU A 106 -9.54 10.91 31.27
CA LEU A 106 -10.71 10.38 31.98
C LEU A 106 -10.46 8.93 32.41
N GLU A 107 -10.75 8.61 33.67
CA GLU A 107 -10.58 7.26 34.22
C GLU A 107 -11.50 6.24 33.55
N ASP A 108 -12.72 6.67 33.18
CA ASP A 108 -13.67 5.88 32.39
C ASP A 108 -13.05 5.39 31.07
N VAL A 109 -12.33 6.26 30.36
CA VAL A 109 -11.70 5.92 29.09
C VAL A 109 -10.56 4.91 29.28
N LYS A 110 -9.82 4.99 30.39
CA LYS A 110 -8.82 3.96 30.76
C LYS A 110 -9.48 2.63 31.10
N ASN A 111 -10.61 2.65 31.80
CA ASN A 111 -11.36 1.44 32.14
C ASN A 111 -12.02 0.81 30.91
N PHE A 112 -12.50 1.62 29.95
CA PHE A 112 -12.98 1.15 28.66
C PHE A 112 -11.85 0.50 27.85
N ARG A 113 -10.63 1.06 27.87
CA ARG A 113 -9.44 0.41 27.29
C ARG A 113 -9.17 -0.96 27.91
N LYS A 114 -9.17 -1.09 29.24
CA LYS A 114 -9.00 -2.40 29.91
C LYS A 114 -10.06 -3.40 29.47
N LEU A 115 -11.32 -2.97 29.33
CA LEU A 115 -12.40 -3.81 28.79
C LEU A 115 -12.14 -4.23 27.33
N VAL A 116 -11.66 -3.33 26.47
CA VAL A 116 -11.26 -3.69 25.10
C VAL A 116 -10.10 -4.69 25.13
N GLU A 117 -9.03 -4.45 25.88
CA GLU A 117 -7.85 -5.32 25.92
C GLU A 117 -8.19 -6.73 26.46
N CYS A 118 -9.01 -6.83 27.51
CA CYS A 118 -9.40 -8.10 28.12
C CYS A 118 -10.54 -8.82 27.36
N ARG A 119 -11.64 -8.14 27.02
CA ARG A 119 -12.85 -8.78 26.49
C ARG A 119 -12.94 -8.80 24.97
N TRP A 120 -12.37 -7.83 24.23
CA TRP A 120 -12.52 -7.78 22.76
C TRP A 120 -11.98 -9.03 22.07
N ASN A 121 -10.87 -9.57 22.57
CA ASN A 121 -10.28 -10.80 22.04
C ASN A 121 -11.17 -12.03 22.25
N ILE A 122 -11.82 -12.12 23.41
CA ILE A 122 -12.71 -13.23 23.79
C ILE A 122 -14.04 -13.13 23.02
N GLU A 123 -14.67 -11.96 23.04
CA GLU A 123 -16.04 -11.72 22.52
C GLU A 123 -16.12 -11.69 20.99
N LEU A 124 -15.02 -11.34 20.31
CA LEU A 124 -15.01 -10.93 18.91
C LEU A 124 -13.74 -11.36 18.14
N ALA A 125 -12.55 -10.93 18.58
CA ALA A 125 -11.36 -10.99 17.72
C ALA A 125 -10.79 -12.40 17.52
N SER A 126 -10.93 -13.29 18.50
CA SER A 126 -10.54 -14.70 18.36
C SER A 126 -11.31 -15.40 17.24
N LEU A 127 -12.63 -15.25 17.25
CA LEU A 127 -13.52 -15.79 16.22
C LEU A 127 -13.29 -15.13 14.86
N ALA A 128 -13.15 -13.79 14.83
CA ALA A 128 -12.86 -13.06 13.60
C ALA A 128 -11.49 -13.44 13.00
N ASN A 129 -10.45 -13.65 13.81
CA ASN A 129 -9.15 -14.10 13.32
C ASN A 129 -9.23 -15.54 12.80
N LYS A 130 -9.93 -16.45 13.50
CA LYS A 130 -10.21 -17.81 13.00
C LYS A 130 -10.87 -17.77 11.62
N ASP A 131 -11.98 -17.04 11.49
CA ASP A 131 -12.68 -16.86 10.20
C ASP A 131 -11.79 -16.26 9.11
N LEU A 132 -10.95 -15.30 9.47
CA LEU A 132 -10.04 -14.64 8.54
C LEU A 132 -8.96 -15.60 8.02
N GLN A 133 -8.37 -16.43 8.90
CA GLN A 133 -7.46 -17.48 8.47
C GLN A 133 -8.19 -18.52 7.62
N GLU A 134 -9.35 -19.04 8.07
CA GLU A 134 -10.14 -20.01 7.32
C GLU A 134 -10.49 -19.52 5.92
N LYS A 135 -10.99 -18.28 5.78
CA LYS A 135 -11.25 -17.69 4.46
C LYS A 135 -9.98 -17.49 3.65
N ARG A 136 -8.82 -17.26 4.27
CA ARG A 136 -7.53 -17.09 3.57
C ARG A 136 -7.05 -18.39 2.94
N TRP A 137 -7.16 -19.53 3.61
CA TRP A 137 -6.71 -20.83 3.05
C TRP A 137 -7.80 -21.59 2.28
N LYS A 138 -9.10 -21.31 2.52
CA LYS A 138 -10.20 -21.78 1.67
C LYS A 138 -10.30 -21.04 0.33
N LYS A 139 -9.73 -19.83 0.23
CA LYS A 139 -9.68 -19.08 -1.04
C LYS A 139 -8.71 -19.76 -2.00
N PRO A 140 -9.12 -20.17 -3.22
CA PRO A 140 -8.20 -20.72 -4.19
C PRO A 140 -7.12 -19.69 -4.55
N LEU A 141 -5.88 -20.16 -4.70
CA LEU A 141 -4.78 -19.33 -5.16
C LEU A 141 -5.02 -19.00 -6.64
N LEU A 142 -5.53 -17.80 -6.90
CA LEU A 142 -5.72 -17.27 -8.25
C LEU A 142 -4.36 -16.94 -8.86
N LEU A 143 -3.68 -17.97 -9.38
CA LEU A 143 -2.49 -17.81 -10.20
C LEU A 143 -2.90 -17.26 -11.57
N PRO A 144 -2.24 -16.20 -12.07
CA PRO A 144 -2.46 -15.74 -13.44
C PRO A 144 -2.09 -16.86 -14.43
N LEU A 145 -2.95 -17.09 -15.42
CA LEU A 145 -2.70 -18.07 -16.48
C LEU A 145 -1.40 -17.73 -17.22
N LEU A 146 -0.57 -18.75 -17.49
CA LEU A 146 0.71 -18.56 -18.19
C LEU A 146 0.54 -17.89 -19.57
N SER A 147 -0.56 -18.18 -20.27
CA SER A 147 -0.95 -17.51 -21.52
C SER A 147 -1.21 -16.01 -21.32
N GLY A 148 -1.87 -15.62 -20.23
CA GLY A 148 -2.10 -14.21 -19.88
C GLY A 148 -0.81 -13.47 -19.54
N ILE A 149 0.13 -14.11 -18.82
CA ILE A 149 1.44 -13.53 -18.52
C ILE A 149 2.27 -13.34 -19.80
N LYS A 150 2.28 -14.35 -20.70
CA LYS A 150 2.94 -14.27 -22.01
C LYS A 150 2.38 -13.12 -22.83
N LYS A 151 1.06 -13.09 -23.04
CA LYS A 151 0.39 -12.02 -23.79
C LYS A 151 0.67 -10.66 -23.18
N PHE A 152 0.58 -10.50 -21.86
CA PHE A 152 0.92 -9.23 -21.19
C PHE A 152 2.36 -8.78 -21.51
N ARG A 153 3.34 -9.68 -21.40
CA ARG A 153 4.74 -9.38 -21.73
C ARG A 153 4.92 -9.02 -23.21
N GLU A 154 4.30 -9.77 -24.11
CA GLU A 154 4.38 -9.58 -25.56
C GLU A 154 3.79 -8.22 -25.98
N GLU A 155 2.57 -7.91 -25.55
CA GLU A 155 1.93 -6.63 -25.83
C GLU A 155 2.69 -5.44 -25.21
N THR A 156 3.21 -5.61 -23.98
CA THR A 156 4.04 -4.56 -23.34
C THR A 156 5.31 -4.32 -24.14
N LEU A 157 5.99 -5.37 -24.63
CA LEU A 157 7.17 -5.22 -25.50
C LEU A 157 6.82 -4.56 -26.83
N ASN A 158 5.69 -4.91 -27.45
CA ASN A 158 5.22 -4.27 -28.69
C ASN A 158 5.03 -2.76 -28.49
N VAL A 159 4.30 -2.35 -27.45
CA VAL A 159 4.09 -0.92 -27.10
C VAL A 159 5.41 -0.20 -26.80
N THR A 160 6.36 -0.88 -26.12
CA THR A 160 7.68 -0.32 -25.83
C THR A 160 8.50 -0.11 -27.12
N ASN A 161 8.45 -1.07 -28.05
CA ASN A 161 9.12 -0.98 -29.35
C ASN A 161 8.52 0.13 -30.23
N THR A 162 7.19 0.24 -30.34
CA THR A 162 6.54 1.34 -31.07
C THR A 162 6.89 2.70 -30.46
N SER A 163 7.00 2.80 -29.13
CA SER A 163 7.43 4.03 -28.43
C SER A 163 8.90 4.36 -28.75
N LYS A 164 9.77 3.35 -28.84
CA LYS A 164 11.18 3.47 -29.27
C LYS A 164 11.30 3.91 -30.74
N GLU A 165 10.48 3.40 -31.64
CA GLU A 165 10.43 3.82 -33.04
C GLU A 165 9.97 5.28 -33.18
N LEU A 166 8.96 5.70 -32.43
CA LEU A 166 8.50 7.10 -32.42
C LEU A 166 9.59 8.07 -31.92
N PHE A 167 10.37 7.65 -30.91
CA PHE A 167 11.52 8.42 -30.40
C PHE A 167 12.61 8.60 -31.46
N PHE A 168 13.05 7.53 -32.13
CA PHE A 168 14.06 7.65 -33.20
C PHE A 168 13.59 8.47 -34.41
N ASN A 169 12.28 8.52 -34.64
CA ASN A 169 11.67 9.33 -35.70
C ASN A 169 11.42 10.80 -35.29
N ASN A 170 11.84 11.23 -34.08
CA ASN A 170 11.57 12.55 -33.50
C ASN A 170 10.07 12.94 -33.53
N ASN A 171 9.19 11.95 -33.38
CA ASN A 171 7.73 12.10 -33.33
C ASN A 171 7.17 11.61 -31.99
N ASP A 172 7.99 11.66 -30.94
CA ASP A 172 7.60 11.36 -29.59
C ASP A 172 6.91 12.56 -28.93
N ASN A 173 6.20 12.26 -27.85
CA ASN A 173 5.45 13.21 -27.05
C ASN A 173 5.64 12.83 -25.57
N GLY A 174 5.41 13.75 -24.64
CA GLY A 174 5.47 13.44 -23.20
C GLY A 174 4.52 12.30 -22.76
N ILE A 175 3.45 12.05 -23.53
CA ILE A 175 2.57 10.89 -23.37
C ILE A 175 3.26 9.59 -23.80
N THR A 176 3.96 9.58 -24.94
CA THR A 176 4.73 8.45 -25.45
C THR A 176 5.87 8.09 -24.48
N TYR A 177 6.61 9.10 -24.01
CA TYR A 177 7.67 8.92 -23.00
C TYR A 177 7.12 8.31 -21.70
N LYS A 178 6.00 8.84 -21.18
CA LYS A 178 5.31 8.26 -20.03
C LYS A 178 4.92 6.79 -20.25
N TYR A 179 4.42 6.42 -21.43
CA TYR A 179 4.09 5.03 -21.74
C TYR A 179 5.33 4.14 -21.80
N LEU A 180 6.45 4.63 -22.34
CA LEU A 180 7.74 3.93 -22.33
C LEU A 180 8.15 3.56 -20.90
N VAL A 181 8.23 4.56 -20.00
CA VAL A 181 8.59 4.38 -18.58
C VAL A 181 7.63 3.41 -17.86
N GLN A 182 6.33 3.52 -18.11
CA GLN A 182 5.33 2.60 -17.53
C GLN A 182 5.47 1.16 -18.04
N CYS A 183 5.84 0.97 -19.31
CA CYS A 183 6.09 -0.34 -19.88
C CYS A 183 7.41 -0.94 -19.36
N VAL A 184 8.49 -0.16 -19.29
CA VAL A 184 9.79 -0.57 -18.72
C VAL A 184 9.65 -0.99 -17.25
N LEU A 185 8.95 -0.21 -16.42
CA LEU A 185 8.58 -0.60 -15.05
C LEU A 185 7.84 -1.94 -15.02
N SER A 186 6.81 -2.08 -15.86
CA SER A 186 5.96 -3.27 -15.89
C SER A 186 6.74 -4.52 -16.27
N LEU A 187 7.65 -4.41 -17.24
CA LEU A 187 8.55 -5.48 -17.65
C LEU A 187 9.54 -5.85 -16.54
N LEU A 188 10.13 -4.86 -15.85
CA LEU A 188 11.05 -5.09 -14.73
C LEU A 188 10.38 -5.77 -13.53
N ILE A 189 9.17 -5.34 -13.16
CA ILE A 189 8.35 -5.98 -12.12
C ILE A 189 8.01 -7.41 -12.52
N ALA A 190 7.51 -7.63 -13.74
CA ALA A 190 7.10 -8.95 -14.21
C ALA A 190 8.28 -9.93 -14.29
N PHE A 191 9.46 -9.46 -14.71
CA PHE A 191 10.67 -10.26 -14.78
C PHE A 191 11.21 -10.63 -13.40
N ASN A 192 11.42 -9.64 -12.52
CA ASN A 192 12.03 -9.86 -11.20
C ASN A 192 11.04 -10.36 -10.14
N ARG A 193 9.73 -10.38 -10.43
CA ARG A 193 8.63 -10.73 -9.50
C ARG A 193 8.69 -9.98 -8.16
N ARG A 194 9.24 -8.76 -8.15
CA ARG A 194 9.37 -7.91 -6.96
C ARG A 194 8.14 -7.02 -6.79
N ARG A 195 8.00 -6.36 -5.64
CA ARG A 195 6.95 -5.36 -5.44
C ARG A 195 7.29 -4.10 -6.24
N ILE A 196 6.27 -3.35 -6.67
CA ILE A 196 6.46 -2.06 -7.34
C ILE A 196 7.45 -1.15 -6.57
N GLY A 197 7.29 -1.04 -5.25
CA GLY A 197 8.19 -0.27 -4.38
C GLY A 197 9.65 -0.76 -4.29
N ASP A 198 9.94 -2.00 -4.66
CA ASP A 198 11.33 -2.52 -4.69
C ASP A 198 12.02 -2.19 -6.03
N VAL A 199 11.26 -1.90 -7.10
CA VAL A 199 11.78 -1.58 -8.44
C VAL A 199 11.72 -0.07 -8.72
N GLN A 200 10.65 0.60 -8.26
CA GLN A 200 10.36 1.98 -8.67
C GLN A 200 11.38 3.01 -8.14
N PHE A 201 12.03 2.70 -7.02
CA PHE A 201 13.00 3.58 -6.36
C PHE A 201 14.46 3.30 -6.78
N LEU A 202 14.66 2.57 -7.88
CA LEU A 202 15.97 2.36 -8.49
C LEU A 202 16.59 3.70 -8.89
N LYS A 203 17.77 4.01 -8.36
CA LYS A 203 18.48 5.26 -8.69
C LYS A 203 19.33 5.09 -9.93
N LEU A 204 19.52 6.15 -10.73
CA LEU A 204 20.47 6.09 -11.86
C LEU A 204 21.91 5.86 -11.39
N SER A 205 22.31 6.41 -10.24
CA SER A 205 23.63 6.14 -9.67
C SER A 205 23.83 4.68 -9.30
N GLU A 206 22.77 3.99 -8.85
CA GLU A 206 22.79 2.53 -8.61
C GLU A 206 22.84 1.77 -9.95
N TYR A 207 22.09 2.20 -10.97
CA TYR A 207 22.10 1.59 -12.30
C TYR A 207 23.43 1.77 -13.05
N GLN A 208 24.06 2.95 -12.98
CA GLN A 208 25.33 3.25 -13.64
C GLN A 208 26.54 2.61 -12.97
N CYS A 209 26.42 2.19 -11.71
CA CYS A 209 27.50 1.56 -10.96
C CYS A 209 27.81 0.16 -11.53
N ASP A 210 28.90 0.04 -12.28
CA ASP A 210 29.30 -1.22 -12.93
C ASP A 210 29.87 -2.20 -11.89
N THR A 211 28.97 -2.98 -11.30
CA THR A 211 29.20 -3.76 -10.08
C THR A 211 29.13 -5.27 -10.33
N ASN A 212 29.26 -5.68 -11.59
CA ASN A 212 29.18 -7.08 -12.04
C ASN A 212 30.19 -8.02 -11.34
N HIS A 213 31.25 -7.49 -10.73
CA HIS A 213 32.29 -8.26 -10.04
C HIS A 213 32.18 -8.31 -8.49
N THR A 214 31.31 -7.49 -7.86
CA THR A 214 31.38 -7.21 -6.40
C THR A 214 30.29 -7.86 -5.55
N PHE A 215 29.47 -8.76 -6.11
CA PHE A 215 28.19 -9.17 -5.50
C PHE A 215 28.07 -10.63 -5.01
N THR A 216 29.17 -11.38 -4.86
CA THR A 216 29.16 -12.77 -4.34
C THR A 216 28.34 -12.92 -3.06
N ASP A 217 28.46 -11.95 -2.15
CA ASP A 217 27.87 -11.98 -0.80
C ASP A 217 26.33 -11.87 -0.83
N PHE A 218 25.77 -11.32 -1.91
CA PHE A 218 24.33 -11.14 -2.11
C PHE A 218 23.66 -12.27 -2.90
N ASP A 219 24.40 -13.32 -3.28
CA ASP A 219 23.81 -14.47 -3.97
C ASP A 219 22.81 -15.22 -3.08
N SER A 220 22.93 -15.10 -1.76
CA SER A 220 21.92 -15.54 -0.79
C SER A 220 20.52 -14.94 -1.01
N LEU A 221 20.41 -13.77 -1.65
CA LEU A 221 19.15 -13.07 -1.95
C LEU A 221 18.49 -13.52 -3.28
N LEU A 222 19.19 -14.34 -4.06
CA LEU A 222 18.75 -14.82 -5.37
C LEU A 222 18.26 -16.27 -5.30
N THR A 223 17.16 -16.54 -6.00
CA THR A 223 16.69 -17.90 -6.28
C THR A 223 17.70 -18.66 -7.14
N ASN A 224 17.66 -20.00 -7.11
CA ASN A 224 18.54 -20.83 -7.93
C ASN A 224 18.42 -20.53 -9.44
N THR A 225 17.24 -20.13 -9.90
CA THR A 225 17.01 -19.67 -11.28
C THR A 225 17.68 -18.32 -11.56
N GLU A 226 17.58 -17.33 -10.66
CA GLU A 226 18.24 -16.04 -10.80
C GLU A 226 19.78 -16.19 -10.78
N LYS A 227 20.32 -17.08 -9.94
CA LYS A 227 21.76 -17.42 -9.89
C LYS A 227 22.30 -18.03 -11.18
N ILE A 228 21.44 -18.67 -11.99
CA ILE A 228 21.82 -19.16 -13.32
C ILE A 228 21.86 -17.99 -14.31
N LEU A 229 20.90 -17.06 -14.23
CA LEU A 229 20.88 -15.86 -15.08
C LEU A 229 22.09 -14.95 -14.83
N THR A 230 22.56 -14.82 -13.60
CA THR A 230 23.80 -14.07 -13.26
C THR A 230 25.09 -14.75 -13.74
N LYS A 231 25.05 -15.97 -14.31
CA LYS A 231 26.21 -16.51 -15.03
C LYS A 231 26.31 -15.97 -16.45
N TYR A 232 25.22 -15.40 -16.98
CA TYR A 232 25.15 -14.76 -18.28
C TYR A 232 25.18 -13.22 -18.13
N ASN A 233 26.23 -12.70 -17.49
CA ASN A 233 26.40 -11.26 -17.22
C ASN A 233 26.30 -10.39 -18.50
N GLU A 234 26.73 -10.91 -19.65
CA GLU A 234 26.57 -10.26 -20.97
C GLU A 234 25.10 -9.99 -21.35
N LYS A 235 24.15 -10.75 -20.80
CA LYS A 235 22.71 -10.69 -21.13
C LYS A 235 21.88 -10.04 -20.03
N TYR A 236 22.39 -9.98 -18.80
CA TYR A 236 21.68 -9.49 -17.63
C TYR A 236 22.60 -8.62 -16.76
N LYS A 237 22.30 -7.32 -16.68
CA LYS A 237 22.95 -6.41 -15.74
C LYS A 237 22.36 -6.60 -14.34
N ARG A 238 23.22 -6.72 -13.34
CA ARG A 238 22.83 -6.83 -11.92
C ARG A 238 22.92 -5.46 -11.26
N VAL A 239 21.86 -5.04 -10.58
CA VAL A 239 21.84 -3.78 -9.82
C VAL A 239 21.38 -4.04 -8.39
N LEU A 240 22.04 -3.41 -7.42
CA LEU A 240 21.69 -3.45 -6.01
C LEU A 240 20.99 -2.15 -5.61
N THR A 241 19.82 -2.26 -4.96
CA THR A 241 19.05 -1.11 -4.47
C THR A 241 18.52 -1.34 -3.06
N SER A 242 18.06 -0.28 -2.40
CA SER A 242 17.50 -0.29 -1.04
C SER A 242 15.97 -0.41 -1.06
N GLY A 243 15.46 -1.61 -0.76
CA GLY A 243 14.02 -1.84 -0.56
C GLY A 243 13.50 -1.33 0.79
N LYS A 244 12.21 -1.54 1.06
CA LYS A 244 11.56 -1.08 2.31
C LYS A 244 12.33 -1.52 3.55
N GLY A 245 12.68 -0.55 4.40
CA GLY A 245 13.43 -0.79 5.64
C GLY A 245 14.94 -0.94 5.44
N SER A 246 15.50 -0.30 4.41
CA SER A 246 16.92 -0.34 4.05
C SER A 246 17.46 -1.75 3.73
N ARG A 247 16.56 -2.68 3.37
CA ARG A 247 16.91 -4.05 3.00
C ARG A 247 17.50 -4.07 1.59
N ALA A 248 18.66 -4.69 1.43
CA ALA A 248 19.25 -4.96 0.13
C ALA A 248 18.28 -5.73 -0.80
N VAL A 249 18.13 -5.25 -2.03
CA VAL A 249 17.36 -5.90 -3.10
C VAL A 249 18.22 -5.95 -4.35
N VAL A 250 18.36 -7.14 -4.93
CA VAL A 250 18.99 -7.34 -6.24
C VAL A 250 17.92 -7.30 -7.32
N ILE A 251 18.16 -6.53 -8.37
CA ILE A 251 17.37 -6.45 -9.60
C ILE A 251 18.24 -6.95 -10.75
N LEU A 252 17.69 -7.83 -11.58
CA LEU A 252 18.27 -8.29 -12.83
C LEU A 252 17.58 -7.57 -14.00
N ILE A 253 18.38 -6.98 -14.89
CA ILE A 253 17.91 -6.15 -16.01
C ILE A 253 18.38 -6.82 -17.32
N PRO A 254 17.50 -7.49 -18.07
CA PRO A 254 17.81 -8.07 -19.38
C PRO A 254 18.29 -7.01 -20.37
N LYS A 255 19.21 -7.32 -21.29
CA LYS A 255 19.75 -6.34 -22.25
C LYS A 255 18.66 -5.61 -23.05
N VAL A 256 17.62 -6.31 -23.51
CA VAL A 256 16.45 -5.71 -24.17
C VAL A 256 15.80 -4.59 -23.36
N ILE A 257 15.80 -4.67 -22.02
CA ILE A 257 15.27 -3.61 -21.16
C ILE A 257 16.30 -2.50 -20.92
N GLN A 258 17.61 -2.83 -20.87
CA GLN A 258 18.67 -1.82 -20.82
C GLN A 258 18.61 -0.90 -22.04
N ASP A 259 18.35 -1.44 -23.24
CA ASP A 259 18.20 -0.66 -24.48
C ASP A 259 17.02 0.33 -24.43
N PHE A 260 16.01 0.10 -23.59
CA PHE A 260 14.93 1.06 -23.35
C PHE A 260 15.28 2.09 -22.26
N ILE A 261 15.96 1.67 -21.19
CA ILE A 261 16.47 2.56 -20.14
C ILE A 261 17.51 3.53 -20.70
N GLU A 262 18.36 3.08 -21.63
CA GLU A 262 19.32 3.93 -22.35
C GLU A 262 18.61 5.05 -23.14
N ILE A 263 17.46 4.76 -23.77
CA ILE A 263 16.62 5.77 -24.43
C ILE A 263 16.02 6.75 -23.42
N GLU A 264 15.50 6.26 -22.29
CA GLU A 264 14.95 7.10 -21.23
C GLU A 264 15.99 8.12 -20.74
N ILE A 265 17.23 7.68 -20.48
CA ILE A 265 18.35 8.53 -20.07
C ILE A 265 18.73 9.56 -21.16
N ILE A 266 18.72 9.19 -22.45
CA ILE A 266 19.05 10.11 -23.54
C ILE A 266 17.96 11.19 -23.70
N SER A 267 16.69 10.83 -23.57
CA SER A 267 15.54 11.75 -23.68
C SER A 267 15.54 12.82 -22.59
N GLU A 268 16.01 12.48 -21.40
CA GLU A 268 16.17 13.39 -20.26
C GLU A 268 17.31 14.40 -20.47
N ASN A 269 18.51 13.90 -20.84
CA ASN A 269 19.69 14.75 -21.09
C ASN A 269 19.48 15.73 -22.25
N SER A 270 18.55 15.43 -23.16
CA SER A 270 18.14 16.31 -24.27
C SER A 270 17.22 17.47 -23.83
N GLN A 271 17.02 17.66 -22.52
CA GLN A 271 16.36 18.84 -21.91
C GLN A 271 14.87 19.01 -22.22
N VAL A 272 14.20 17.99 -22.77
CA VAL A 272 12.78 18.06 -23.20
C VAL A 272 11.81 17.96 -22.00
N PHE A 273 12.19 17.28 -20.90
CA PHE A 273 11.32 17.08 -19.73
C PHE A 273 12.06 17.24 -18.38
N PRO A 274 12.14 18.47 -17.80
CA PRO A 274 13.03 18.78 -16.67
C PRO A 274 12.70 18.19 -15.28
N GLU A 275 11.59 17.45 -15.12
CA GLU A 275 11.08 17.06 -13.78
C GLU A 275 10.97 15.55 -13.53
N ILE A 276 11.39 14.69 -14.47
CA ILE A 276 11.16 13.24 -14.38
C ILE A 276 12.44 12.50 -13.97
N PHE A 277 12.85 12.65 -12.71
CA PHE A 277 13.92 11.85 -12.14
C PHE A 277 13.65 11.29 -10.73
N ALA A 278 13.05 10.11 -10.71
CA ALA A 278 13.92 8.93 -10.67
C ALA A 278 13.51 8.04 -11.85
N ILE A 279 14.35 7.05 -12.20
CA ILE A 279 14.10 6.13 -13.33
C ILE A 279 12.67 5.58 -13.33
N ILE A 280 12.05 5.42 -12.14
CA ILE A 280 10.61 5.19 -12.06
C ILE A 280 9.92 5.90 -10.87
N ALA A 281 10.20 7.20 -10.69
CA ALA A 281 9.49 8.02 -9.71
C ALA A 281 8.68 9.15 -10.36
N PHE A 282 7.63 8.80 -11.10
CA PHE A 282 6.33 9.48 -10.99
C PHE A 282 5.25 8.63 -11.66
N TYR A 283 4.23 8.17 -10.91
CA TYR A 283 2.83 8.26 -11.34
C TYR A 283 1.87 7.93 -10.20
N LEU A 284 1.34 8.99 -9.57
CA LEU A 284 -0.05 9.18 -9.13
C LEU A 284 -0.08 10.45 -8.26
N GLY A 285 -0.36 11.60 -8.88
CA GLY A 285 -0.41 12.91 -8.23
C GLY A 285 -0.52 14.02 -9.28
N LEU A 286 -1.61 14.79 -9.23
CA LEU A 286 -1.95 15.80 -10.23
C LEU A 286 -1.23 17.13 -9.95
N VAL A 287 -0.91 17.84 -11.04
CA VAL A 287 -0.74 19.31 -11.17
C VAL A 287 -0.53 20.09 -9.86
N THR A 288 0.70 20.54 -9.63
CA THR A 288 0.96 21.93 -9.20
C THR A 288 2.34 22.34 -9.71
N THR A 289 2.38 23.28 -10.64
CA THR A 289 3.59 24.06 -10.90
C THR A 289 3.95 24.83 -9.63
N PRO A 290 5.24 24.98 -9.29
CA PRO A 290 5.65 25.99 -8.32
C PRO A 290 5.36 27.36 -8.93
N LYS A 291 4.40 28.09 -8.37
CA LYS A 291 4.33 29.53 -8.61
C LYS A 291 5.53 30.17 -7.93
N ILE A 292 6.27 30.96 -8.72
CA ILE A 292 7.19 32.00 -8.26
C ILE A 292 6.37 33.03 -7.46
#